data_AF-A0A8J3WMK7-F1
#
_entry.id   AF-A0A8J3WMK7-F1
#
_cell.length_a   1.000
_cell.length_b   1.000
_cell.length_c   1.000
_cell.angle_alpha   90.00
_cell.angle_beta   90.00
_cell.angle_gamma   90.00
#
_symmetry.space_group_name_H-M   'P 1'
#
loop_
_entity.id
_entity.type
_entity.pdbx_description
1 polymer ?
#
loop_
_entity_poly.entity_id
_entity_poly.type
_entity_poly.pdbx_seq_one_letter_code
_entity_poly.pdbx_strand_id
1 'polypeptide(L)'
;MSRPHDPSDPSDPYGAAPANHRNGNTPTGRLNGDSPGRHLNGDTPGHHLNGDSSEHHRNGDTPGGPVNGGGPAGSASAGASPEASPAPSPGPEHRRVPAAVGIVLVSHSGPLAVEVAALVAGICGLDVPLVAAGGTEDGGLGTSADLVAAAVEKADRGDGVVLIPDLGGSVLTARLFEGPRAVVADVPFVEGAIAAAVAAGSGAPLQAVLAAAEEARNFRKL
;
A
#
# COMPACT_ATOMS: atom_id res chain seq x y z
N MET A 1 54.88 13.84 14.56
CA MET A 1 55.01 12.58 15.32
C MET A 1 53.63 12.26 15.89
N SER A 2 52.94 11.28 15.33
CA SER A 2 51.60 10.91 15.79
C SER A 2 51.70 10.07 17.07
N ARG A 3 50.76 10.26 18.00
CA ARG A 3 50.64 9.39 19.19
C ARG A 3 50.07 8.03 18.77
N PRO A 4 50.42 6.93 19.47
CA PRO A 4 49.69 5.68 19.32
C PRO A 4 48.24 5.82 19.83
N HIS A 5 47.35 5.03 19.26
CA HIS A 5 45.93 4.95 19.64
C HIS A 5 45.79 4.19 20.96
N ASP A 6 45.08 4.78 21.92
CA ASP A 6 44.72 4.16 23.20
C ASP A 6 43.24 3.74 23.15
N PRO A 7 42.90 2.44 23.24
CA PRO A 7 41.51 1.96 23.21
C PRO A 7 40.76 2.19 24.54
N SER A 8 41.36 2.91 25.49
CA SER A 8 40.79 3.23 26.80
C SER A 8 40.10 4.61 26.87
N ASP A 9 40.17 5.41 25.80
CA ASP A 9 39.68 6.80 25.79
C ASP A 9 38.14 6.85 25.66
N PRO A 10 37.39 7.35 26.67
CA PRO A 10 35.92 7.44 26.62
C PRO A 10 35.40 8.54 25.68
N SER A 11 36.28 9.25 24.98
CA SER A 11 35.93 10.26 23.97
C SER A 11 36.19 9.81 22.51
N ASP A 12 36.62 8.57 22.30
CA ASP A 12 36.80 8.00 20.95
C ASP A 12 35.44 7.66 20.28
N PRO A 13 35.09 8.30 19.13
CA PRO A 13 33.86 7.99 18.40
C PRO A 13 33.83 6.61 17.73
N TYR A 14 34.92 5.82 17.76
CA TYR A 14 34.99 4.46 17.20
C TYR A 14 34.92 3.32 18.25
N GLY A 15 34.54 3.64 19.50
CA GLY A 15 34.51 2.69 20.61
C GLY A 15 33.53 1.50 20.47
N ALA A 16 34.11 0.29 20.38
CA ALA A 16 33.56 -1.01 20.74
C ALA A 16 32.21 -1.50 20.12
N ALA A 17 32.30 -2.44 19.18
CA ALA A 17 31.18 -3.34 18.84
C ALA A 17 31.05 -4.50 19.85
N PRO A 18 29.82 -4.95 20.20
CA PRO A 18 29.60 -6.03 21.17
C PRO A 18 30.00 -7.41 20.62
N ALA A 19 30.50 -8.28 21.51
CA ALA A 19 31.06 -9.58 21.13
C ALA A 19 29.98 -10.64 20.85
N ASN A 20 29.94 -11.17 19.62
CA ASN A 20 29.10 -12.31 19.27
C ASN A 20 29.64 -13.60 19.93
N HIS A 21 28.82 -14.23 20.76
CA HIS A 21 29.12 -15.53 21.37
C HIS A 21 29.23 -16.63 20.31
N ARG A 22 30.43 -17.23 20.16
CA ARG A 22 30.60 -18.48 19.42
C ARG A 22 29.92 -19.61 20.18
N ASN A 23 28.80 -20.11 19.66
CA ASN A 23 28.26 -21.39 20.09
C ASN A 23 28.64 -22.46 19.07
N GLY A 24 29.58 -23.33 19.42
CA GLY A 24 30.12 -24.35 18.52
C GLY A 24 29.63 -25.74 18.90
N ASN A 25 28.99 -26.45 17.96
CA ASN A 25 28.94 -27.91 18.02
C ASN A 25 28.74 -28.54 16.63
N THR A 26 29.61 -29.48 16.27
CA THR A 26 29.46 -30.33 15.07
C THR A 26 29.88 -31.76 15.40
N PRO A 27 28.94 -32.72 15.44
CA PRO A 27 29.24 -34.13 15.27
C PRO A 27 28.99 -34.58 13.83
N THR A 28 29.88 -35.40 13.29
CA THR A 28 29.78 -36.00 11.95
C THR A 28 28.84 -37.22 11.93
N GLY A 29 28.04 -37.38 10.86
CA GLY A 29 27.31 -38.63 10.62
C GLY A 29 26.71 -38.73 9.21
N ARG A 30 27.30 -39.56 8.34
CA ARG A 30 26.66 -40.05 7.11
C ARG A 30 25.88 -41.32 7.42
N LEU A 31 24.71 -41.50 6.81
CA LEU A 31 24.32 -42.74 6.12
C LEU A 31 23.28 -42.42 5.01
N ASN A 32 23.33 -43.18 3.91
CA ASN A 32 22.22 -43.28 2.94
C ASN A 32 21.35 -44.49 3.32
N GLY A 33 20.07 -44.51 2.93
CA GLY A 33 19.25 -45.72 3.02
C GLY A 33 17.76 -45.54 2.70
N ASP A 34 17.37 -46.01 1.52
CA ASP A 34 16.11 -46.67 1.13
C ASP A 34 14.73 -46.13 1.57
N SER A 35 13.89 -45.89 0.55
CA SER A 35 12.43 -46.06 0.64
C SER A 35 12.05 -47.43 0.07
N PRO A 36 10.99 -48.09 0.58
CA PRO A 36 9.72 -48.00 -0.15
C PRO A 36 8.48 -47.86 0.76
N GLY A 37 7.45 -47.19 0.26
CA GLY A 37 6.24 -46.85 1.02
C GLY A 37 5.11 -47.88 0.98
N ARG A 38 3.95 -47.51 1.55
CA ARG A 38 2.67 -48.23 1.43
C ARG A 38 1.51 -47.24 1.29
N HIS A 39 0.60 -47.49 0.35
CA HIS A 39 -0.72 -46.86 0.33
C HIS A 39 -1.65 -47.52 1.37
N LEU A 40 -2.54 -46.73 1.97
CA LEU A 40 -3.84 -47.18 2.46
C LEU A 40 -4.88 -46.07 2.21
N ASN A 41 -5.93 -46.37 1.45
CA ASN A 41 -7.22 -45.65 1.52
C ASN A 41 -8.04 -46.25 2.68
N GLY A 42 -9.04 -45.52 3.20
CA GLY A 42 -9.88 -46.04 4.29
C GLY A 42 -10.93 -45.07 4.85
N ASP A 43 -11.85 -44.64 3.99
CA ASP A 43 -13.30 -44.42 4.20
C ASP A 43 -13.86 -43.83 5.52
N THR A 44 -14.68 -42.79 5.36
CA THR A 44 -15.56 -42.19 6.39
C THR A 44 -16.88 -42.96 6.55
N PRO A 45 -17.41 -43.09 7.78
CA PRO A 45 -18.81 -42.68 8.04
C PRO A 45 -18.99 -41.98 9.42
N GLY A 46 -20.09 -41.29 9.72
CA GLY A 46 -21.23 -40.91 8.87
C GLY A 46 -22.56 -40.76 9.65
N HIS A 47 -22.94 -39.51 10.00
CA HIS A 47 -24.24 -39.10 10.57
C HIS A 47 -24.60 -37.70 10.01
N HIS A 48 -25.70 -37.35 9.31
CA HIS A 48 -27.09 -37.85 9.15
C HIS A 48 -27.93 -37.76 10.44
N LEU A 49 -29.11 -37.10 10.53
CA LEU A 49 -29.99 -36.28 9.63
C LEU A 49 -30.62 -35.11 10.45
N ASN A 50 -31.46 -34.14 9.99
CA ASN A 50 -32.21 -33.88 8.73
C ASN A 50 -32.03 -32.38 8.32
N GLY A 51 -32.88 -31.57 7.64
CA GLY A 51 -34.27 -31.60 7.12
C GLY A 51 -35.27 -30.72 7.94
N ASP A 52 -36.32 -30.09 7.38
CA ASP A 52 -36.83 -30.06 5.99
C ASP A 52 -37.90 -28.93 5.75
N SER A 53 -38.45 -28.78 4.53
CA SER A 53 -39.56 -27.90 4.03
C SER A 53 -39.16 -26.45 3.63
N SER A 54 -39.43 -25.89 2.43
CA SER A 54 -40.64 -25.80 1.54
C SER A 54 -41.54 -24.58 1.89
N GLU A 55 -42.12 -23.78 0.97
CA GLU A 55 -42.19 -23.81 -0.52
C GLU A 55 -42.71 -22.45 -1.13
N HIS A 56 -43.02 -22.43 -2.44
CA HIS A 56 -44.12 -21.65 -3.09
C HIS A 56 -43.98 -20.18 -3.59
N HIS A 57 -43.43 -20.02 -4.82
CA HIS A 57 -44.07 -19.45 -6.04
C HIS A 57 -44.92 -18.13 -6.12
N ARG A 58 -44.52 -17.28 -7.10
CA ARG A 58 -45.30 -16.59 -8.21
C ARG A 58 -45.76 -15.11 -8.13
N ASN A 59 -45.98 -14.55 -9.33
CA ASN A 59 -46.29 -13.16 -9.68
C ASN A 59 -47.80 -12.93 -9.93
N GLY A 60 -48.31 -11.69 -9.87
CA GLY A 60 -49.60 -11.31 -10.48
C GLY A 60 -50.13 -9.87 -10.19
N ASP A 61 -50.56 -9.21 -11.27
CA ASP A 61 -51.75 -8.33 -11.43
C ASP A 61 -51.95 -6.95 -10.72
N THR A 62 -51.84 -5.89 -11.53
CA THR A 62 -52.60 -4.60 -11.52
C THR A 62 -54.09 -4.79 -11.92
N PRO A 63 -55.08 -3.83 -11.82
CA PRO A 63 -54.96 -2.37 -12.09
C PRO A 63 -55.97 -1.36 -11.41
N GLY A 64 -55.86 -0.06 -11.78
CA GLY A 64 -56.92 0.97 -11.63
C GLY A 64 -56.89 1.80 -10.33
N GLY A 65 -57.38 3.06 -10.25
CA GLY A 65 -58.00 3.96 -11.24
C GLY A 65 -58.11 5.42 -10.72
N PRO A 66 -58.64 6.40 -11.50
CA PRO A 66 -58.50 7.85 -11.22
C PRO A 66 -59.78 8.57 -10.75
N VAL A 67 -59.65 9.83 -10.28
CA VAL A 67 -60.66 10.91 -10.45
C VAL A 67 -60.03 12.32 -10.34
N ASN A 68 -60.61 13.30 -11.04
CA ASN A 68 -60.28 14.73 -10.98
C ASN A 68 -61.28 15.51 -10.09
N GLY A 69 -60.94 16.75 -9.71
CA GLY A 69 -61.91 17.68 -9.12
C GLY A 69 -61.53 19.17 -9.20
N GLY A 70 -62.39 19.98 -9.80
CA GLY A 70 -62.49 21.44 -9.53
C GLY A 70 -61.64 22.40 -10.38
N GLY A 71 -62.26 23.01 -11.39
CA GLY A 71 -62.03 24.44 -11.71
C GLY A 71 -63.19 25.30 -11.16
N PRO A 72 -63.45 26.54 -11.64
CA PRO A 72 -62.75 27.24 -12.74
C PRO A 72 -62.47 28.76 -12.49
N ALA A 73 -61.85 29.39 -13.50
CA ALA A 73 -61.99 30.79 -13.93
C ALA A 73 -61.73 31.98 -12.96
N GLY A 74 -60.75 32.81 -13.33
CA GLY A 74 -60.50 34.18 -12.84
C GLY A 74 -59.59 34.92 -13.82
N SER A 75 -59.62 36.26 -13.89
CA SER A 75 -59.13 37.00 -15.08
C SER A 75 -58.17 38.17 -14.85
N ALA A 76 -57.28 38.34 -15.84
CA ALA A 76 -56.71 39.60 -16.36
C ALA A 76 -55.57 40.33 -15.61
N SER A 77 -54.91 41.20 -16.41
CA SER A 77 -53.90 42.22 -16.10
C SER A 77 -52.44 41.75 -15.98
N ALA A 78 -51.51 42.72 -16.05
CA ALA A 78 -50.10 42.53 -16.37
C ALA A 78 -49.17 43.20 -15.35
N GLY A 79 -47.92 42.73 -15.24
CA GLY A 79 -46.86 43.42 -14.51
C GLY A 79 -45.61 42.58 -14.24
N ALA A 80 -44.44 43.22 -14.40
CA ALA A 80 -43.11 42.84 -13.90
C ALA A 80 -42.57 41.42 -14.17
N SER A 81 -41.44 41.35 -14.87
CA SER A 81 -40.50 40.23 -14.73
C SER A 81 -39.84 40.28 -13.34
N PRO A 82 -39.69 39.16 -12.61
CA PRO A 82 -38.82 39.11 -11.45
C PRO A 82 -37.36 39.10 -11.92
N GLU A 83 -36.51 39.96 -11.35
CA GLU A 83 -35.06 39.82 -11.49
C GLU A 83 -34.62 38.51 -10.82
N ALA A 84 -33.93 37.65 -11.57
CA ALA A 84 -33.33 36.47 -11.00
C ALA A 84 -32.22 36.89 -10.03
N SER A 85 -32.38 36.59 -8.74
CA SER A 85 -31.31 36.79 -7.75
C SER A 85 -30.04 36.06 -8.20
N PRO A 86 -28.86 36.68 -8.14
CA PRO A 86 -27.63 36.03 -8.57
C PRO A 86 -27.41 34.76 -7.73
N ALA A 87 -27.06 33.67 -8.40
CA ALA A 87 -26.73 32.42 -7.73
C ALA A 87 -25.57 32.66 -6.72
N PRO A 88 -25.60 32.04 -5.54
CA PRO A 88 -24.51 32.18 -4.58
C PRO A 88 -23.20 31.74 -5.23
N SER A 89 -22.17 32.57 -5.12
CA SER A 89 -20.82 32.20 -5.58
C SER A 89 -20.40 30.88 -4.93
N PRO A 90 -19.76 29.95 -5.67
CA PRO A 90 -19.25 28.74 -5.07
C PRO A 90 -18.31 29.12 -3.92
N GLY A 91 -18.56 28.53 -2.74
CA GLY A 91 -17.65 28.65 -1.60
C GLY A 91 -16.28 28.06 -1.95
N PRO A 92 -15.26 28.24 -1.08
CA PRO A 92 -13.91 27.73 -1.33
C PRO A 92 -13.95 26.21 -1.56
N GLU A 93 -13.91 25.84 -2.83
CA GLU A 93 -13.97 24.45 -3.25
C GLU A 93 -12.74 23.74 -2.68
N HIS A 94 -13.00 22.72 -1.86
CA HIS A 94 -11.94 21.85 -1.37
C HIS A 94 -11.27 21.25 -2.59
N ARG A 95 -10.10 21.80 -2.94
CA ARG A 95 -9.30 21.36 -4.08
C ARG A 95 -9.13 19.87 -3.94
N ARG A 96 -9.84 19.08 -4.76
CA ARG A 96 -9.62 17.65 -4.84
C ARG A 96 -8.15 17.50 -5.16
N VAL A 97 -7.40 16.93 -4.22
CA VAL A 97 -6.06 16.44 -4.48
C VAL A 97 -6.23 15.51 -5.69
N PRO A 98 -5.54 15.78 -6.81
CA PRO A 98 -5.72 14.98 -8.01
C PRO A 98 -5.41 13.52 -7.68
N ALA A 99 -6.08 12.61 -8.38
CA ALA A 99 -5.66 11.22 -8.38
C ALA A 99 -4.20 11.17 -8.86
N ALA A 100 -3.40 10.39 -8.15
CA ALA A 100 -1.97 10.26 -8.36
C ALA A 100 -1.52 8.90 -7.82
N VAL A 101 -0.49 8.34 -8.46
CA VAL A 101 0.12 7.08 -8.03
C VAL A 101 0.81 7.28 -6.68
N GLY A 102 0.41 6.51 -5.68
CA GLY A 102 1.06 6.45 -4.37
C GLY A 102 2.37 5.68 -4.40
N ILE A 103 3.23 5.93 -3.41
CA ILE A 103 4.51 5.24 -3.23
C ILE A 103 4.63 4.83 -1.77
N VAL A 104 4.90 3.55 -1.52
CA VAL A 104 5.16 3.00 -0.20
C VAL A 104 6.59 2.49 -0.14
N LEU A 105 7.41 3.08 0.73
CA LEU A 105 8.77 2.64 0.99
C LEU A 105 8.75 1.57 2.08
N VAL A 106 9.06 0.32 1.74
CA VAL A 106 9.02 -0.82 2.66
C VAL A 106 10.45 -1.17 3.11
N SER A 107 10.75 -1.02 4.40
CA SER A 107 12.11 -1.28 4.92
C SER A 107 12.14 -2.15 6.18
N HIS A 108 13.26 -2.84 6.37
CA HIS A 108 13.59 -3.46 7.66
C HIS A 108 13.82 -2.43 8.78
N SER A 109 13.94 -1.14 8.45
CA SER A 109 14.18 -0.04 9.39
C SER A 109 13.20 1.10 9.15
N GLY A 110 12.31 1.34 10.13
CA GLY A 110 11.41 2.51 10.12
C GLY A 110 12.14 3.84 9.93
N PRO A 111 13.23 4.13 10.69
CA PRO A 111 14.06 5.31 10.46
C PRO A 111 14.59 5.43 9.03
N LEU A 112 15.05 4.34 8.40
CA LEU A 112 15.54 4.39 7.02
C LEU A 112 14.43 4.75 6.02
N ALA A 113 13.25 4.14 6.14
CA ALA A 113 12.12 4.47 5.27
C ALA A 113 11.66 5.93 5.46
N VAL A 114 11.69 6.45 6.69
CA VAL A 114 11.35 7.86 7.00
C VAL A 114 12.37 8.83 6.40
N GLU A 115 13.67 8.59 6.57
CA GLU A 115 14.72 9.46 6.03
C GLU A 115 14.77 9.42 4.50
N VAL A 116 14.53 8.27 3.86
CA VAL A 116 14.42 8.21 2.39
C VAL A 116 13.15 8.91 1.90
N ALA A 117 12.03 8.83 2.63
CA ALA A 117 10.84 9.63 2.30
C ALA A 117 11.10 11.14 2.40
N ALA A 118 11.81 11.59 3.44
CA ALA A 118 12.21 12.98 3.63
C ALA A 118 13.17 13.46 2.53
N LEU A 119 14.15 12.62 2.15
CA LEU A 119 15.09 12.89 1.06
C LEU A 119 14.37 13.04 -0.29
N VAL A 120 13.46 12.12 -0.62
CA VAL A 120 12.65 12.17 -1.85
C VAL A 120 11.78 13.43 -1.87
N ALA A 121 11.11 13.77 -0.77
CA ALA A 121 10.31 14.99 -0.67
C ALA A 121 11.17 16.27 -0.88
N GLY A 122 12.36 16.31 -0.28
CA GLY A 122 13.30 17.44 -0.40
C GLY A 122 13.95 17.59 -1.78
N ILE A 123 14.15 16.48 -2.51
CA ILE A 123 14.69 16.49 -3.88
C ILE A 123 13.61 16.85 -4.91
N CYS A 124 12.41 16.25 -4.79
CA CYS A 124 11.38 16.36 -5.81
C CYS A 124 10.52 17.63 -5.65
N GLY A 125 10.12 17.99 -4.42
CA GLY A 125 9.21 19.10 -4.18
C GLY A 125 7.78 18.91 -4.70
N LEU A 126 7.34 17.65 -4.90
CA LEU A 126 6.05 17.28 -5.51
C LEU A 126 5.07 16.72 -4.46
N ASP A 127 3.77 17.02 -4.56
CA ASP A 127 2.69 16.40 -3.75
C ASP A 127 2.37 15.00 -4.29
N VAL A 128 3.30 14.07 -4.04
CA VAL A 128 3.13 12.63 -4.28
C VAL A 128 2.66 11.97 -2.97
N PRO A 129 1.74 10.99 -3.00
CA PRO A 129 1.35 10.23 -1.82
C PRO A 129 2.49 9.28 -1.42
N LEU A 130 3.48 9.79 -0.69
CA LEU A 130 4.66 9.04 -0.26
C LEU A 130 4.53 8.63 1.22
N VAL A 131 4.63 7.32 1.49
CA VAL A 131 4.47 6.76 2.84
C VAL A 131 5.63 5.82 3.19
N ALA A 132 6.21 6.00 4.36
CA ALA A 132 7.20 5.08 4.93
C ALA A 132 6.51 3.97 5.73
N ALA A 133 6.91 2.72 5.50
CA ALA A 133 6.53 1.54 6.27
C ALA A 133 7.79 0.73 6.60
N GLY A 134 8.15 0.60 7.87
CA GLY A 134 9.30 -0.22 8.21
C GLY A 134 9.56 -0.39 9.69
N GLY A 135 10.31 -1.45 9.99
CA GLY A 135 10.45 -1.97 11.36
C GLY A 135 9.31 -2.91 11.75
N THR A 136 9.35 -3.37 13.00
CA THR A 136 8.22 -4.00 13.70
C THR A 136 7.31 -2.93 14.34
N GLU A 137 6.12 -3.30 14.82
CA GLU A 137 5.27 -2.35 15.59
C GLU A 137 5.97 -1.79 16.83
N ASP A 138 6.87 -2.55 17.48
CA ASP A 138 7.71 -2.10 18.59
C ASP A 138 8.86 -1.14 18.16
N GLY A 139 8.97 -0.81 16.86
CA GLY A 139 10.04 0.03 16.30
C GLY A 139 11.39 -0.67 16.13
N GLY A 140 11.44 -2.00 16.31
CA GLY A 140 12.65 -2.82 16.09
C GLY A 140 12.95 -3.05 14.60
N LEU A 141 14.09 -3.67 14.30
CA LEU A 141 14.41 -4.08 12.93
C LEU A 141 13.55 -5.28 12.50
N GLY A 142 12.89 -5.17 11.35
CA GLY A 142 11.93 -6.14 10.82
C GLY A 142 10.97 -5.48 9.83
N THR A 143 10.00 -6.24 9.30
CA THR A 143 8.97 -5.68 8.41
C THR A 143 7.59 -6.19 8.83
N SER A 144 6.81 -5.34 9.52
CA SER A 144 5.40 -5.65 9.83
C SER A 144 4.53 -5.61 8.58
N ALA A 145 3.64 -6.59 8.43
CA ALA A 145 2.63 -6.59 7.37
C ALA A 145 1.58 -5.50 7.59
N ASP A 146 1.17 -5.27 8.84
CA ASP A 146 0.11 -4.32 9.20
C ASP A 146 0.56 -2.86 8.97
N LEU A 147 1.84 -2.56 9.19
CA LEU A 147 2.43 -1.27 8.82
C LEU A 147 2.44 -1.05 7.29
N VAL A 148 2.65 -2.10 6.50
CA VAL A 148 2.59 -2.02 5.03
C VAL A 148 1.14 -1.88 4.54
N ALA A 149 0.20 -2.61 5.13
CA ALA A 149 -1.23 -2.50 4.83
C ALA A 149 -1.73 -1.06 5.04
N ALA A 150 -1.50 -0.50 6.23
CA ALA A 150 -1.88 0.87 6.57
C ALA A 150 -1.17 1.92 5.68
N ALA A 151 0.06 1.64 5.22
CA ALA A 151 0.77 2.52 4.30
C ALA A 151 0.19 2.48 2.87
N VAL A 152 -0.22 1.30 2.37
CA VAL A 152 -0.91 1.16 1.07
C VAL A 152 -2.26 1.87 1.09
N GLU A 153 -3.07 1.67 2.13
CA GLU A 153 -4.35 2.38 2.29
C GLU A 153 -4.19 3.91 2.34
N LYS A 154 -3.11 4.39 2.98
CA LYS A 154 -2.78 5.82 3.06
C LYS A 154 -2.20 6.39 1.75
N ALA A 155 -1.61 5.56 0.90
CA ALA A 155 -0.99 5.97 -0.36
C ALA A 155 -1.95 5.93 -1.56
N ASP A 156 -2.94 5.03 -1.58
CA ASP A 156 -3.86 4.88 -2.72
C ASP A 156 -4.86 6.05 -2.83
N ARG A 157 -4.51 7.06 -3.64
CA ARG A 157 -5.41 8.17 -4.02
C ARG A 157 -6.33 7.81 -5.21
N GLY A 158 -6.36 6.56 -5.66
CA GLY A 158 -7.25 6.03 -6.71
C GLY A 158 -6.53 5.44 -7.93
N ASP A 159 -5.35 5.96 -8.26
CA ASP A 159 -4.55 5.50 -9.41
C ASP A 159 -3.57 4.36 -9.07
N GLY A 160 -3.64 3.85 -7.83
CA GLY A 160 -2.82 2.75 -7.34
C GLY A 160 -1.49 3.17 -6.71
N VAL A 161 -0.68 2.17 -6.33
CA VAL A 161 0.48 2.30 -5.45
C VAL A 161 1.68 1.49 -5.98
N VAL A 162 2.88 2.08 -5.93
CA VAL A 162 4.14 1.38 -6.12
C VAL A 162 4.77 1.07 -4.76
N LEU A 163 5.02 -0.21 -4.48
CA LEU A 163 5.70 -0.71 -3.30
C LEU A 163 7.20 -0.84 -3.60
N ILE A 164 8.04 -0.15 -2.83
CA ILE A 164 9.51 -0.13 -3.02
C ILE A 164 10.17 -0.78 -1.78
N PRO A 165 10.50 -2.08 -1.82
CA PRO A 165 11.19 -2.79 -0.75
C PRO A 165 12.71 -2.51 -0.73
N ASP A 166 13.34 -2.62 0.44
CA ASP A 166 14.79 -2.40 0.61
C ASP A 166 15.67 -3.64 0.37
N LEU A 167 15.25 -4.81 0.85
CA LEU A 167 16.04 -6.05 0.91
C LEU A 167 15.10 -7.27 0.87
N GLY A 168 15.62 -8.46 0.56
CA GLY A 168 14.78 -9.64 0.26
C GLY A 168 13.67 -10.01 1.27
N GLY A 169 13.80 -9.70 2.56
CA GLY A 169 12.75 -9.92 3.55
C GLY A 169 11.53 -8.98 3.40
N SER A 170 11.75 -7.71 3.07
CA SER A 170 10.68 -6.71 2.87
C SER A 170 10.00 -6.89 1.52
N VAL A 171 10.72 -7.42 0.51
CA VAL A 171 10.12 -7.89 -0.76
C VAL A 171 9.02 -8.93 -0.50
N LEU A 172 9.27 -9.89 0.40
CA LEU A 172 8.28 -10.93 0.71
C LEU A 172 7.02 -10.36 1.39
N THR A 173 7.19 -9.42 2.33
CA THR A 173 6.04 -8.73 2.97
C THR A 173 5.30 -7.84 1.97
N ALA A 174 6.01 -7.09 1.12
CA ALA A 174 5.39 -6.22 0.12
C ALA A 174 4.55 -7.00 -0.91
N ARG A 175 4.99 -8.21 -1.30
CA ARG A 175 4.25 -9.08 -2.22
C ARG A 175 2.91 -9.61 -1.68
N LEU A 176 2.65 -9.52 -0.37
CA LEU A 176 1.33 -9.82 0.20
C LEU A 176 0.25 -8.81 -0.25
N PHE A 177 0.67 -7.65 -0.76
CA PHE A 177 -0.19 -6.53 -1.14
C PHE A 177 -0.22 -6.27 -2.65
N GLU A 178 0.36 -7.14 -3.48
CA GLU A 178 0.27 -7.00 -4.95
C GLU A 178 -1.15 -7.30 -5.47
N GLY A 179 -1.57 -6.53 -6.48
CA GLY A 179 -2.90 -6.67 -7.07
C GLY A 179 -3.18 -5.64 -8.16
N PRO A 180 -4.44 -5.51 -8.64
CA PRO A 180 -4.78 -4.67 -9.79
C PRO A 180 -4.47 -3.17 -9.64
N ARG A 181 -4.23 -2.68 -8.42
CA ARG A 181 -3.81 -1.30 -8.12
C ARG A 181 -2.51 -1.21 -7.32
N ALA A 182 -1.77 -2.30 -7.12
CA ALA A 182 -0.57 -2.30 -6.28
C ALA A 182 0.51 -3.22 -6.86
N VAL A 183 1.72 -2.69 -7.07
CA VAL A 183 2.83 -3.40 -7.74
C VAL A 183 4.13 -3.25 -6.96
N VAL A 184 4.93 -4.31 -6.86
CA VAL A 184 6.27 -4.25 -6.24
C VAL A 184 7.32 -3.88 -7.28
N ALA A 185 8.06 -2.81 -7.03
CA ALA A 185 9.21 -2.39 -7.82
C ALA A 185 10.50 -3.03 -7.28
N ASP A 186 11.10 -3.92 -8.05
CA ASP A 186 12.39 -4.55 -7.75
C ASP A 186 13.55 -3.58 -8.08
N VAL A 187 13.79 -2.58 -7.22
CA VAL A 187 14.63 -1.41 -7.56
C VAL A 187 15.60 -1.04 -6.43
N PRO A 188 16.71 -0.32 -6.72
CA PRO A 188 17.54 0.26 -5.66
C PRO A 188 16.71 1.22 -4.81
N PHE A 189 16.63 0.96 -3.50
CA PHE A 189 15.65 1.57 -2.59
C PHE A 189 15.56 3.10 -2.65
N VAL A 190 16.70 3.80 -2.76
CA VAL A 190 16.75 5.27 -2.78
C VAL A 190 16.57 5.82 -4.19
N GLU A 191 17.38 5.35 -5.15
CA GLU A 191 17.34 5.84 -6.54
C GLU A 191 16.01 5.54 -7.23
N GLY A 192 15.44 4.36 -6.99
CA GLY A 192 14.12 3.97 -7.48
C GLY A 192 12.98 4.77 -6.85
N ALA A 193 13.07 5.12 -5.56
CA ALA A 193 12.09 5.97 -4.89
C ALA A 193 12.09 7.41 -5.44
N ILE A 194 13.27 7.98 -5.74
CA ILE A 194 13.38 9.28 -6.39
C ILE A 194 12.77 9.23 -7.80
N ALA A 195 13.13 8.22 -8.61
CA ALA A 195 12.63 8.10 -9.97
C ALA A 195 11.11 7.86 -10.04
N ALA A 196 10.57 7.03 -9.13
CA ALA A 196 9.13 6.83 -8.95
C ALA A 196 8.42 8.15 -8.60
N ALA A 197 8.94 8.92 -7.63
CA ALA A 197 8.32 10.17 -7.19
C ALA A 197 8.31 11.25 -8.29
N VAL A 198 9.38 11.35 -9.08
CA VAL A 198 9.41 12.26 -10.25
C VAL A 198 8.34 11.88 -11.27
N ALA A 199 8.19 10.60 -11.60
CA ALA A 199 7.17 10.13 -12.55
C ALA A 199 5.74 10.31 -12.00
N ALA A 200 5.48 9.89 -10.76
CA ALA A 200 4.18 10.02 -10.11
C ALA A 200 3.73 11.48 -10.00
N GLY A 201 4.65 12.38 -9.61
CA GLY A 201 4.36 13.82 -9.50
C GLY A 201 4.21 14.54 -10.85
N SER A 202 4.59 13.91 -11.97
CA SER A 202 4.21 14.36 -13.32
C SER A 202 2.84 13.84 -13.79
N GLY A 203 2.13 13.06 -12.96
CA GLY A 203 0.84 12.44 -13.31
C GLY A 203 0.98 11.23 -14.23
N ALA A 204 2.11 10.53 -14.20
CA ALA A 204 2.30 9.31 -14.99
C ALA A 204 1.44 8.15 -14.43
N PRO A 205 0.87 7.28 -15.28
CA PRO A 205 0.09 6.13 -14.84
C PRO A 205 0.97 5.07 -14.16
N LEU A 206 0.37 4.24 -13.29
CA LEU A 206 1.05 3.25 -12.43
C LEU A 206 2.18 2.46 -13.11
N GLN A 207 1.95 1.94 -14.32
CA GLN A 207 2.94 1.16 -15.07
C GLN A 207 4.12 1.99 -15.59
N ALA A 208 3.91 3.27 -15.89
CA ALA A 208 4.99 4.19 -16.26
C ALA A 208 5.79 4.67 -15.04
N VAL A 209 5.15 4.80 -13.87
CA VAL A 209 5.84 5.07 -12.59
C VAL A 209 6.72 3.87 -12.20
N LEU A 210 6.20 2.65 -12.33
CA LEU A 210 6.98 1.42 -12.15
C LEU A 210 8.18 1.37 -13.09
N ALA A 211 7.97 1.54 -14.40
CA ALA A 211 9.06 1.52 -15.39
C ALA A 211 10.12 2.61 -15.14
N ALA A 212 9.72 3.81 -14.72
CA ALA A 212 10.64 4.89 -14.35
C ALA A 212 11.48 4.53 -13.10
N ALA A 213 10.87 3.88 -12.10
CA ALA A 213 11.58 3.35 -10.94
C ALA A 213 12.57 2.24 -11.35
N GLU A 214 12.17 1.35 -12.27
CA GLU A 214 12.96 0.21 -12.73
C GLU A 214 14.22 0.59 -13.51
N GLU A 215 14.22 1.72 -14.22
CA GLU A 215 15.41 2.26 -14.87
C GLU A 215 16.53 2.65 -13.87
N ALA A 216 16.18 2.88 -12.60
CA ALA A 216 17.17 3.18 -11.55
C ALA A 216 18.18 2.05 -11.33
N ARG A 217 17.87 0.80 -11.73
CA ARG A 217 18.84 -0.31 -11.76
C ARG A 217 20.09 0.00 -12.59
N ASN A 218 19.95 0.85 -13.63
CA ASN A 218 21.01 1.19 -14.57
C ASN A 218 21.79 2.47 -14.19
N PHE A 219 21.44 3.14 -13.08
CA PHE A 219 22.00 4.45 -12.71
C PHE A 219 23.49 4.38 -12.33
N ARG A 220 24.33 4.65 -13.33
CA ARG A 220 25.79 4.79 -13.23
C ARG A 220 26.15 6.15 -12.62
N LYS A 221 26.85 6.14 -11.47
CA LYS A 221 27.40 7.35 -10.84
C LYS A 221 28.75 7.80 -11.46
N LEU A 222 29.35 6.93 -12.30
CA LEU A 222 30.58 7.10 -13.10
C LEU A 222 30.50 6.23 -14.37
#